data_AF-A0A1Q6NGJ9-F1
#
_entry.id   AF-A0A1Q6NGJ9-F1
#
_cell.length_a   1.000
_cell.length_b   1.000
_cell.length_c   1.000
_cell.angle_alpha   90.00
_cell.angle_beta   90.00
_cell.angle_gamma   90.00
#
_symmetry.space_group_name_H-M   'P 1'
#
loop_
_entity.id
_entity.type
_entity.pdbx_description
1 polymer ?
#
loop_
_entity_poly.entity_id
_entity_poly.type
_entity_poly.pdbx_seq_one_letter_code
_entity_poly.pdbx_strand_id
1 'polypeptide(L)'
;MRDAILQYVKTDVEQAHSAGELKQTLAKKTKQIARIAAKAADGKPVRVYFTQERFPIRHYGAAIFPAGEYQALRIDIGKAQGHNWWCAFYPKLCYIPEKKVNLFHVFYNLIH
;
A
#
# COMPACT_ATOMS: atom_id res chain seq x y z
N MET A 1 7.07 -1.88 -11.35
CA MET A 1 5.93 -1.03 -10.92
C MET A 1 5.90 -0.82 -9.41
N ARG A 2 5.72 -1.88 -8.62
CA ARG A 2 5.66 -1.83 -7.15
C ARG A 2 6.74 -0.95 -6.52
N ASP A 3 8.01 -1.21 -6.83
CA ASP A 3 9.13 -0.53 -6.16
C ASP A 3 9.17 0.97 -6.46
N ALA A 4 8.82 1.37 -7.68
CA ALA A 4 8.72 2.78 -8.06
C ALA A 4 7.64 3.52 -7.26
N ILE A 5 6.52 2.84 -6.99
CA ILE A 5 5.42 3.41 -6.20
C ILE A 5 5.80 3.46 -4.73
N LEU A 6 6.37 2.38 -4.18
CA LEU A 6 6.87 2.35 -2.79
C LEU A 6 7.93 3.42 -2.55
N GLN A 7 8.85 3.62 -3.50
CA GLN A 7 9.86 4.68 -3.40
C GLN A 7 9.24 6.07 -3.41
N TYR A 8 8.22 6.31 -4.25
CA TYR A 8 7.55 7.60 -4.35
C TYR A 8 6.76 7.98 -3.09
N VAL A 9 6.10 7.00 -2.45
CA VAL A 9 5.27 7.22 -1.25
C VAL A 9 6.02 7.00 0.06
N LYS A 10 7.31 6.62 0.00
CA LYS A 10 8.11 6.23 1.18
C LYS A 10 8.04 7.26 2.30
N THR A 11 8.30 8.52 1.97
CA THR A 11 8.29 9.62 2.94
C THR A 11 6.90 9.86 3.53
N ASP A 12 5.84 9.70 2.74
CA ASP A 12 4.46 9.83 3.25
C ASP A 12 4.17 8.75 4.30
N VAL A 13 4.62 7.51 4.05
CA VAL A 13 4.45 6.38 4.97
C VAL A 13 5.27 6.58 6.25
N GLU A 14 6.49 7.12 6.14
CA GLU A 14 7.36 7.36 7.28
C GLU A 14 6.88 8.52 8.17
N GLN A 15 6.19 9.51 7.58
CA GLN A 15 5.73 10.71 8.28
C GLN A 15 4.30 10.62 8.82
N ALA A 16 3.45 9.77 8.26
CA ALA A 16 2.07 9.68 8.71
C ALA A 16 1.95 9.13 10.13
N HIS A 17 1.15 9.80 10.95
CA HIS A 17 0.88 9.42 12.34
C HIS A 17 -0.31 8.46 12.48
N SER A 18 -1.14 8.34 11.43
CA SER A 18 -2.29 7.42 11.41
C SER A 18 -2.63 6.89 10.02
N ALA A 19 -3.42 5.82 9.97
CA ALA A 19 -4.02 5.28 8.74
C ALA A 19 -4.96 6.30 8.08
N GLY A 20 -5.69 7.08 8.87
CA GLY A 20 -6.57 8.11 8.31
C GLY A 20 -5.77 9.18 7.56
N GLU A 21 -4.70 9.67 8.19
CA GLU A 21 -3.83 10.70 7.64
C GLU A 21 -3.12 10.21 6.37
N LEU A 22 -2.46 9.05 6.44
CA LEU A 22 -1.78 8.48 5.27
C LEU A 22 -2.77 8.36 4.11
N LYS A 23 -4.03 7.94 4.37
CA LYS A 23 -5.05 7.72 3.34
C LYS A 23 -5.39 9.01 2.64
N GLN A 24 -5.57 10.08 3.40
CA GLN A 24 -5.83 11.40 2.84
C GLN A 24 -4.65 11.89 2.00
N THR A 25 -3.41 11.68 2.46
CA THR A 25 -2.20 12.04 1.72
C THR A 25 -2.09 11.26 0.41
N LEU A 26 -2.26 9.94 0.44
CA LEU A 26 -2.22 9.11 -0.77
C LEU A 26 -3.40 9.40 -1.70
N ALA A 27 -4.59 9.70 -1.17
CA ALA A 27 -5.75 10.11 -1.96
C ALA A 27 -5.43 11.36 -2.79
N LYS A 28 -4.78 12.37 -2.21
CA LYS A 28 -4.29 13.57 -2.91
C LYS A 28 -3.24 13.22 -3.97
N LYS A 29 -2.42 12.19 -3.75
CA LYS A 29 -1.36 11.74 -4.67
C LYS A 29 -1.80 10.70 -5.71
N THR A 30 -3.05 10.22 -5.67
CA THR A 30 -3.57 9.15 -6.54
C THR A 30 -3.27 9.39 -8.03
N LYS A 31 -3.45 10.62 -8.52
CA LYS A 31 -3.14 10.98 -9.93
C LYS A 31 -1.66 10.77 -10.27
N GLN A 32 -0.75 11.10 -9.36
CA GLN A 32 0.68 10.96 -9.58
C GLN A 32 1.11 9.49 -9.45
N ILE A 33 0.53 8.75 -8.50
CA ILE A 33 0.71 7.30 -8.39
C ILE A 33 0.27 6.61 -9.69
N ALA A 34 -0.88 6.98 -10.25
CA ALA A 34 -1.37 6.45 -11.52
C ALA A 34 -0.41 6.73 -12.68
N ARG A 35 0.19 7.93 -12.75
CA ARG A 35 1.20 8.27 -13.76
C ARG A 35 2.46 7.42 -13.64
N ILE A 36 2.97 7.23 -12.41
CA ILE A 36 4.14 6.39 -12.14
C ILE A 36 3.85 4.93 -12.52
N ALA A 37 2.67 4.45 -12.13
CA ALA A 37 2.23 3.10 -12.45
C ALA A 37 2.09 2.89 -13.97
N ALA A 38 1.48 3.83 -14.70
CA ALA A 38 1.35 3.77 -16.16
C ALA A 38 2.70 3.77 -16.88
N LYS A 39 3.66 4.60 -16.42
CA LYS A 39 5.04 4.59 -16.94
C LYS A 39 5.70 3.24 -16.71
N ALA A 40 5.52 2.65 -15.53
CA ALA A 40 6.07 1.34 -15.20
C ALA A 40 5.31 0.16 -15.86
N ALA A 41 4.14 0.41 -16.42
CA ALA A 41 3.31 -0.55 -17.14
C ALA A 41 3.43 -0.43 -18.66
N ASP A 42 4.46 0.29 -19.14
CA ASP A 42 4.74 0.48 -20.57
C ASP A 42 3.56 1.09 -21.36
N GLY A 43 2.95 2.13 -20.78
CA GLY A 43 1.86 2.87 -21.42
C GLY A 43 0.48 2.20 -21.35
N LYS A 44 0.37 1.01 -20.72
CA LYS A 44 -0.94 0.35 -20.51
C LYS A 44 -1.86 1.21 -19.65
N PRO A 45 -3.20 1.14 -19.86
CA PRO A 45 -4.16 1.80 -18.99
C PRO A 45 -3.99 1.33 -17.54
N VAL A 46 -3.98 2.28 -16.60
CA VAL A 46 -3.90 1.98 -15.17
C VAL A 46 -5.03 2.68 -14.42
N ARG A 47 -5.64 1.99 -13.47
CA ARG A 47 -6.59 2.58 -12.51
C ARG A 47 -6.04 2.42 -11.10
N VAL A 48 -6.03 3.52 -10.34
CA VAL A 48 -5.59 3.55 -8.95
C VAL A 48 -6.76 3.98 -8.09
N TYR A 49 -7.14 3.18 -7.11
CA TYR A 49 -8.28 3.46 -6.22
C TYR A 49 -8.14 2.74 -4.88
N PHE A 50 -8.88 3.22 -3.88
CA PHE A 50 -8.98 2.54 -2.59
C PHE A 50 -10.12 1.53 -2.63
N THR A 51 -9.90 0.36 -2.04
CA THR A 51 -10.91 -0.68 -1.92
C THR A 51 -10.77 -1.43 -0.59
N GLN A 52 -11.79 -2.18 -0.21
CA GLN A 52 -11.65 -3.22 0.81
C GLN A 52 -11.30 -4.51 0.10
N GLU A 53 -10.23 -5.15 0.55
CA GLU A 53 -9.74 -6.38 -0.03
C GLU A 53 -9.47 -7.40 1.07
N ARG A 54 -9.86 -8.64 0.80
CA ARG A 54 -9.59 -9.75 1.71
C ARG A 54 -8.16 -10.20 1.54
N PHE A 55 -7.44 -10.25 2.64
CA PHE A 55 -6.12 -10.85 2.65
C PHE A 55 -6.08 -12.11 3.51
N PRO A 56 -5.28 -13.11 3.10
CA PRO A 56 -4.97 -14.23 3.98
C PRO A 56 -4.06 -13.78 5.12
N ILE A 57 -3.82 -14.67 6.07
CA ILE A 57 -2.81 -14.45 7.11
C ILE A 57 -1.46 -14.14 6.43
N ARG A 58 -0.76 -13.11 6.92
CA ARG A 58 0.59 -12.74 6.46
C ARG A 58 1.57 -12.72 7.62
N HIS A 59 2.72 -13.34 7.41
CA HIS A 59 3.84 -13.34 8.34
C HIS A 59 4.90 -12.37 7.83
N TYR A 60 5.29 -11.40 8.66
CA TYR A 60 6.36 -10.44 8.38
C TYR A 60 7.36 -10.46 9.53
N GLY A 61 8.41 -11.28 9.40
CA GLY A 61 9.34 -11.55 10.50
C GLY A 61 8.59 -12.10 11.72
N ALA A 62 8.67 -11.41 12.85
CA ALA A 62 7.95 -11.78 14.08
C ALA A 62 6.49 -11.28 14.14
N ALA A 63 6.04 -10.46 13.18
CA ALA A 63 4.67 -9.95 13.16
C ALA A 63 3.74 -10.86 12.36
N ILE A 64 2.54 -11.11 12.90
CA ILE A 64 1.47 -11.85 12.25
C ILE A 64 0.31 -10.89 11.99
N PHE A 65 -0.13 -10.82 10.74
CA PHE A 65 -1.34 -10.12 10.35
C PHE A 65 -2.42 -11.16 10.09
N PRO A 66 -3.52 -11.15 10.86
CA PRO A 66 -4.59 -12.12 10.69
C PRO A 66 -5.25 -12.01 9.33
N ALA A 67 -5.94 -13.08 8.89
CA ALA A 67 -6.79 -12.99 7.72
C ALA A 67 -7.96 -12.06 8.01
N GLY A 68 -8.33 -11.23 7.03
CA GLY A 68 -9.41 -10.27 7.20
C GLY A 68 -9.56 -9.33 6.02
N GLU A 69 -10.57 -8.45 6.12
CA GLU A 69 -10.80 -7.36 5.19
C GLU A 69 -9.99 -6.14 5.62
N TYR A 70 -9.19 -5.61 4.71
CA TYR A 70 -8.37 -4.43 4.97
C TYR A 70 -8.60 -3.39 3.88
N GLN A 71 -8.46 -2.11 4.24
CA GLN A 71 -8.33 -1.10 3.20
C GLN A 71 -7.01 -1.28 2.46
N ALA A 72 -7.09 -1.22 1.14
CA ALA A 72 -5.95 -1.35 0.25
C ALA A 72 -5.97 -0.25 -0.81
N LEU A 73 -4.78 0.22 -1.17
CA LEU A 73 -4.59 0.95 -2.41
C LEU A 73 -4.40 -0.08 -3.53
N ARG A 74 -5.36 -0.15 -4.45
CA ARG A 74 -5.38 -1.08 -5.57
C ARG A 74 -4.98 -0.37 -6.86
N ILE A 75 -4.13 -1.04 -7.61
CA ILE A 75 -3.63 -0.60 -8.92
C ILE A 75 -3.92 -1.69 -9.93
N ASP A 76 -4.92 -1.45 -10.77
CA ASP A 76 -5.29 -2.31 -11.87
C ASP A 76 -4.52 -1.93 -13.12
N ILE A 77 -3.94 -2.91 -13.82
CA ILE A 77 -3.25 -2.73 -15.10
C ILE A 77 -4.07 -3.38 -16.22
N GLY A 78 -4.38 -2.62 -17.27
CA GLY A 78 -5.18 -3.10 -18.40
C GLY A 78 -6.55 -3.61 -17.95
N LYS A 79 -6.90 -4.86 -18.29
CA LYS A 79 -8.16 -5.51 -17.90
C LYS A 79 -8.16 -6.06 -16.46
N ALA A 80 -7.08 -5.89 -15.70
CA ALA A 80 -6.93 -6.40 -14.32
C ALA A 80 -7.14 -7.93 -14.18
N GLN A 81 -6.88 -8.71 -15.24
CA GLN A 81 -7.01 -10.17 -15.22
C GLN A 81 -5.72 -10.83 -14.74
N GLY A 82 -5.85 -11.89 -13.93
CA GLY A 82 -4.71 -12.66 -13.41
C GLY A 82 -3.84 -11.85 -12.44
N HIS A 83 -2.55 -11.72 -12.74
CA HIS A 83 -1.56 -11.00 -11.92
C HIS A 83 -1.40 -9.51 -12.28
N ASN A 84 -2.32 -8.94 -13.06
CA ASN A 84 -2.23 -7.56 -13.54
C ASN A 84 -2.83 -6.55 -12.55
N TRP A 85 -2.64 -6.78 -11.26
CA TRP A 85 -3.06 -5.87 -10.20
C TRP A 85 -2.07 -5.92 -9.03
N TRP A 86 -1.96 -4.79 -8.32
CA TRP A 86 -1.15 -4.69 -7.12
C TRP A 86 -1.97 -4.04 -6.00
N CYS A 87 -2.01 -4.70 -4.84
CA CYS A 87 -2.62 -4.17 -3.63
C CYS A 87 -1.56 -3.94 -2.56
N ALA A 88 -1.62 -2.78 -1.92
CA ALA A 88 -0.83 -2.46 -0.74
C ALA A 88 -1.74 -2.17 0.45
N PHE A 89 -1.50 -2.86 1.56
CA PHE A 89 -2.27 -2.71 2.80
C PHE A 89 -2.13 -1.31 3.40
N TYR A 90 -3.21 -0.83 4.00
CA TYR A 90 -3.18 0.20 5.03
C TYR A 90 -3.15 -0.43 6.43
N PRO A 91 -2.34 0.04 7.40
CA PRO A 91 -1.54 1.29 7.48
C PRO A 91 -0.06 1.17 7.08
N LYS A 92 0.44 -0.02 6.73
CA LYS A 92 1.80 -0.18 6.21
C LYS A 92 1.71 -0.72 4.79
N LEU A 93 1.81 0.19 3.82
CA LEU A 93 2.17 -0.17 2.45
C LEU A 93 3.40 -1.06 2.57
N CYS A 94 3.40 -2.24 1.96
CA CYS A 94 4.35 -3.33 2.19
C CYS A 94 5.84 -2.91 2.05
N TYR A 95 6.35 -2.18 3.06
CA TYR A 95 7.71 -1.69 3.22
C TYR A 95 8.30 -2.52 4.33
N ILE A 96 9.22 -3.41 3.96
CA ILE A 96 10.10 -4.09 4.90
C ILE A 96 11.48 -3.48 4.67
N PRO A 97 11.86 -2.40 5.37
CA PRO A 97 13.26 -2.15 5.60
C PRO A 97 13.68 -3.13 6.71
N GLU A 98 14.70 -3.94 6.47
CA GLU A 98 15.31 -4.85 7.45
C GLU A 98 15.96 -4.13 8.65
N LYS A 99 15.51 -2.93 9.03
CA LYS A 99 16.04 -2.21 10.18
C LYS A 99 14.95 -1.92 11.18
N LYS A 100 15.12 -2.53 12.36
CA LYS A 100 14.50 -2.29 13.68
C LYS A 100 13.62 -1.02 13.75
N VAL A 101 12.48 -1.03 13.09
CA VAL A 101 11.34 -0.22 13.51
C VAL A 101 10.62 -1.11 14.49
N ASN A 102 10.43 -0.64 15.72
CA ASN A 102 9.67 -1.38 16.72
C ASN A 102 8.19 -1.38 16.27
N LEU A 103 7.86 -2.30 15.36
CA LEU A 103 6.58 -2.35 14.64
C LEU A 103 5.40 -2.42 15.63
N PHE A 104 5.63 -2.96 16.82
CA PHE A 104 4.69 -3.01 17.94
C PHE A 104 4.09 -1.65 18.31
N HIS A 105 4.89 -0.58 18.33
CA HIS A 105 4.42 0.73 18.80
C HIS A 105 3.49 1.44 17.81
N VAL A 106 3.64 1.14 16.52
CA VAL A 106 2.81 1.72 15.44
C VAL A 106 1.48 0.97 15.30
N PHE A 107 1.44 -0.33 15.64
CA PHE A 107 0.18 -1.10 15.58
C PHE A 107 -0.74 -0.82 16.78
N TYR A 108 -0.19 -0.51 17.95
CA TYR A 108 -0.99 -0.28 19.16
C TYR A 108 -1.87 0.98 19.08
N ASN A 109 -1.40 2.05 18.43
CA ASN A 109 -2.12 3.33 18.31
C ASN A 109 -3.00 3.46 17.05
N LEU A 110 -3.21 2.35 16.33
CA LEU A 110 -3.94 2.33 15.06
C LEU A 110 -5.13 1.37 15.09
N ILE A 111 -5.24 0.62 16.18
CA ILE A 111 -6.35 -0.29 16.51
C ILE A 111 -7.11 0.24 17.75
N HIS A 112 -6.56 1.25 18.44
CA HIS A 112 -7.22 2.10 19.43
C HIS A 112 -7.15 3.55 18.96
#